data_AF-A0A2I6SA75-F1
#
_entry.id   AF-A0A2I6SA75-F1
#
_cell.length_a   1.000
_cell.length_b   1.000
_cell.length_c   1.000
_cell.angle_alpha   90.00
_cell.angle_beta   90.00
_cell.angle_gamma   90.00
#
_symmetry.space_group_name_H-M   'P 1'
#
loop_
_entity.id
_entity.type
_entity.pdbx_description
1 polymer ?
#
loop_
_entity_poly.entity_id
_entity_poly.type
_entity_poly.pdbx_seq_one_letter_code
_entity_poly.pdbx_strand_id
1 'polypeptide(L)'
;MVHPVAVAELVATVEHTPQMLAAALLHDVLEDTRRTRAEVEATFGGEVATLVGWLTDVSRPEGGNRAARKALDRERIAKAPATAKTIKLADLIDNSSTILAYDRGFARIYLPEKALLLEVLREGDPVLWHRAKDLLEDGLRAGFVRSAR
;
A
#
# COMPACT_ATOMS: atom_id res chain seq x y z
N MET A 1 6.71 9.10 11.35
CA MET A 1 5.61 8.54 12.15
C MET A 1 4.22 9.01 11.72
N VAL A 2 4.08 10.02 10.83
CA VAL A 2 2.74 10.44 10.35
C VAL A 2 2.07 9.36 9.48
N HIS A 3 2.81 8.75 8.56
CA HIS A 3 2.25 7.78 7.60
C HIS A 3 1.66 6.51 8.25
N PRO A 4 2.38 5.73 9.09
CA PRO A 4 1.79 4.52 9.69
C PRO A 4 0.54 4.79 10.53
N VAL A 5 0.47 5.95 11.19
CA VAL A 5 -0.72 6.36 11.95
C VAL A 5 -1.88 6.66 11.00
N ALA A 6 -1.66 7.42 9.94
CA ALA A 6 -2.69 7.72 8.94
C ALA A 6 -3.22 6.45 8.27
N VAL A 7 -2.35 5.47 7.97
CA VAL A 7 -2.76 4.17 7.44
C VAL A 7 -3.64 3.41 8.45
N ALA A 8 -3.26 3.38 9.72
CA ALA A 8 -4.07 2.74 10.76
C ALA A 8 -5.42 3.44 10.97
N GLU A 9 -5.46 4.78 10.91
CA GLU A 9 -6.70 5.56 10.98
C GLU A 9 -7.62 5.26 9.80
N LEU A 10 -7.08 5.11 8.58
CA LEU A 10 -7.84 4.69 7.41
C LEU A 10 -8.42 3.29 7.57
N VAL A 11 -7.64 2.32 8.06
CA VAL A 11 -8.13 0.97 8.35
C VAL A 11 -9.22 0.99 9.42
N ALA A 12 -9.12 1.87 10.42
CA ALA A 12 -10.13 2.02 11.47
C ALA A 12 -11.49 2.56 10.96
N THR A 13 -11.56 3.10 9.73
CA THR A 13 -12.83 3.58 9.14
C THR A 13 -13.72 2.48 8.55
N VAL A 14 -13.23 1.24 8.49
CA VAL A 14 -13.92 0.08 7.90
C VAL A 14 -13.93 -1.10 8.87
N GLU A 15 -14.52 -2.24 8.50
CA GLU A 15 -14.50 -3.42 9.38
C GLU A 15 -13.05 -3.90 9.58
N HIS A 16 -12.63 -4.05 10.84
CA HIS A 16 -11.24 -4.33 11.17
C HIS A 16 -11.10 -5.12 12.47
N THR A 17 -9.92 -5.73 12.64
CA THR A 17 -9.49 -6.36 13.88
C THR A 17 -8.36 -5.57 14.54
N PRO A 18 -8.09 -5.76 15.85
CA PRO A 18 -6.90 -5.19 16.50
C PRO A 18 -5.59 -5.56 15.80
N GLN A 19 -5.51 -6.77 15.22
CA GLN A 19 -4.35 -7.26 14.49
C GLN A 19 -4.15 -6.54 13.16
N MET A 20 -5.23 -6.16 12.48
CA MET A 20 -5.14 -5.31 11.28
C MET A 20 -4.61 -3.93 11.61
N LEU A 21 -5.08 -3.31 12.70
CA LEU A 21 -4.57 -2.01 13.15
C LEU A 21 -3.10 -2.08 13.56
N ALA A 22 -2.70 -3.12 14.30
CA ALA A 22 -1.31 -3.34 14.65
C ALA A 22 -0.44 -3.55 13.40
N ALA A 23 -0.90 -4.35 12.44
CA ALA A 23 -0.19 -4.57 11.18
C ALA A 23 -0.10 -3.29 10.33
N ALA A 24 -1.12 -2.44 10.31
CA ALA A 24 -1.10 -1.13 9.65
C ALA A 24 -0.03 -0.20 10.26
N LEU A 25 0.09 -0.17 11.59
CA LEU A 25 1.13 0.59 12.28
C LEU A 25 2.56 0.06 12.01
N LEU A 26 2.68 -1.22 11.66
CA LEU A 26 3.95 -1.93 11.50
C LEU A 26 4.31 -2.24 10.03
N HIS A 27 3.49 -1.84 9.06
CA HIS A 27 3.56 -2.40 7.71
C HIS A 27 4.92 -2.18 7.01
N ASP A 28 5.57 -1.04 7.27
CA ASP A 28 6.89 -0.72 6.72
C ASP A 28 8.07 -1.20 7.59
N VAL A 29 7.83 -1.76 8.77
CA VAL A 29 8.91 -2.06 9.74
C VAL A 29 9.97 -2.99 9.17
N LEU A 30 9.58 -3.96 8.34
CA LEU A 30 10.52 -4.90 7.73
C LEU A 30 11.28 -4.31 6.53
N GLU A 31 10.78 -3.22 5.94
CA GLU A 31 11.41 -2.53 4.82
C GLU A 31 12.36 -1.43 5.30
N ASP A 32 11.88 -0.61 6.25
CA ASP A 32 12.53 0.65 6.64
C ASP A 32 13.41 0.52 7.88
N THR A 33 13.41 -0.64 8.53
CA THR A 33 14.18 -0.87 9.76
C THR A 33 14.98 -2.16 9.70
N ARG A 34 15.86 -2.37 10.68
CA ARG A 34 16.63 -3.61 10.82
C ARG A 34 15.85 -4.73 11.54
N ARG A 35 14.56 -4.52 11.82
CA ARG A 35 13.75 -5.49 12.55
C ARG A 35 13.38 -6.65 11.64
N THR A 36 13.25 -7.81 12.26
CA THR A 36 12.97 -9.07 11.60
C THR A 36 11.52 -9.48 11.84
N ARG A 37 10.97 -10.30 10.93
CA ARG A 37 9.64 -10.90 11.13
C ARG A 37 9.55 -11.69 12.44
N ALA A 38 10.64 -12.35 12.86
CA ALA A 38 10.69 -13.08 14.12
C ALA A 38 10.55 -12.16 15.34
N GLU A 39 11.15 -10.97 15.33
CA GLU A 39 10.98 -9.97 16.39
C GLU A 39 9.54 -9.42 16.42
N VAL A 40 8.93 -9.18 15.25
CA VAL A 40 7.51 -8.79 15.16
C VAL A 40 6.62 -9.89 15.74
N GLU A 41 6.87 -11.14 15.39
CA GLU A 41 6.12 -12.30 15.88
C GLU A 41 6.24 -12.48 17.40
N ALA A 42 7.45 -12.35 17.94
CA ALA A 42 7.69 -12.45 19.38
C ALA A 42 7.00 -11.33 20.19
N THR A 43 6.81 -10.15 19.58
CA THR A 43 6.26 -8.97 20.27
C THR A 43 4.75 -8.83 20.09
N PHE A 44 4.23 -9.11 18.89
CA PHE A 44 2.85 -8.82 18.50
C PHE A 44 2.04 -10.07 18.10
N GLY A 45 2.67 -11.24 18.08
CA GLY A 45 2.04 -12.52 17.74
C GLY A 45 2.09 -12.86 16.24
N GLY A 46 1.81 -14.14 15.96
CA GLY A 46 1.96 -14.72 14.62
C GLY A 46 1.01 -14.14 13.56
N GLU A 47 -0.19 -13.72 13.95
CA GLU A 47 -1.16 -13.12 13.03
C GLU A 47 -0.66 -11.76 12.50
N VAL A 48 -0.20 -10.88 13.40
CA VAL A 48 0.37 -9.57 13.03
C VAL A 48 1.62 -9.76 12.18
N ALA A 49 2.53 -10.65 12.57
CA ALA A 49 3.74 -10.93 11.78
C ALA A 49 3.42 -11.51 10.39
N THR A 50 2.33 -12.25 10.26
CA THR A 50 1.85 -12.76 8.97
C THR A 50 1.29 -11.64 8.10
N LEU A 51 0.46 -10.75 8.65
CA LEU A 51 -0.05 -9.59 7.92
C LEU A 51 1.07 -8.65 7.47
N VAL A 52 1.99 -8.29 8.37
CA VAL A 52 3.17 -7.46 8.05
C VAL A 52 3.98 -8.13 6.95
N GLY A 53 4.22 -9.44 7.03
CA GLY A 53 4.94 -10.18 5.98
C GLY A 53 4.26 -10.17 4.62
N TRP A 54 2.93 -10.03 4.53
CA TRP A 54 2.22 -9.83 3.27
C TRP A 54 2.37 -8.41 2.72
N LEU A 55 2.50 -7.42 3.60
CA LEU A 55 2.61 -6.00 3.27
C LEU A 55 4.02 -5.58 2.84
N THR A 56 5.03 -6.39 3.17
CA THR A 56 6.43 -6.19 2.79
C THR A 56 6.70 -6.63 1.34
N ASP A 57 7.27 -5.72 0.54
CA ASP A 57 7.77 -5.96 -0.81
C ASP A 57 8.85 -7.06 -0.79
N VAL A 58 8.86 -7.92 -1.81
CA VAL A 58 9.81 -9.03 -1.94
C VAL A 58 10.85 -8.79 -3.02
N SER A 59 10.61 -7.80 -3.88
CA SER A 59 11.55 -7.41 -4.89
C SER A 59 12.80 -6.79 -4.26
N ARG A 60 13.96 -7.06 -4.86
CA ARG A 60 15.24 -6.47 -4.46
C ARG A 60 15.74 -5.52 -5.53
N PRO A 61 16.52 -4.47 -5.19
CA PRO A 61 17.05 -3.52 -6.17
C PRO A 61 17.78 -4.18 -7.35
N GLU A 62 18.45 -5.31 -7.12
CA GLU A 62 19.20 -6.09 -8.11
C GLU A 62 18.30 -6.98 -9.00
N GLY A 63 17.02 -7.14 -8.65
CA GLY A 63 16.05 -8.05 -9.28
C GLY A 63 15.49 -7.59 -10.62
N GLY A 64 16.29 -6.90 -11.44
CA GLY A 64 15.89 -6.38 -12.74
C GLY A 64 15.36 -4.95 -12.71
N ASN A 65 14.66 -4.52 -13.76
CA ASN A 65 14.16 -3.15 -13.88
C ASN A 65 12.96 -2.88 -12.94
N ARG A 66 12.61 -1.60 -12.76
CA ARG A 66 11.53 -1.16 -11.86
C ARG A 66 10.19 -1.84 -12.17
N ALA A 67 9.84 -1.98 -13.44
CA ALA A 67 8.59 -2.62 -13.86
C ALA A 67 8.53 -4.10 -13.47
N ALA A 68 9.62 -4.85 -13.67
CA ALA A 68 9.72 -6.25 -13.28
C ALA A 68 9.61 -6.42 -11.76
N ARG A 69 10.29 -5.56 -10.99
CA ARG A 69 10.21 -5.57 -9.52
C ARG A 69 8.78 -5.33 -9.03
N LYS A 70 8.11 -4.30 -9.56
CA LYS A 70 6.72 -4.00 -9.18
C LYS A 70 5.71 -5.02 -9.68
N ALA A 71 5.98 -5.74 -10.78
CA ALA A 71 5.17 -6.88 -11.18
C ALA A 71 5.26 -8.02 -10.16
N LEU A 72 6.46 -8.34 -9.68
CA LEU A 72 6.70 -9.39 -8.68
C LEU A 72 6.05 -9.05 -7.33
N ASP A 73 6.15 -7.79 -6.87
CA ASP A 73 5.45 -7.35 -5.65
C ASP A 73 3.92 -7.42 -5.80
N ARG A 74 3.38 -7.05 -6.96
CA ARG A 74 1.94 -7.19 -7.26
C ARG A 74 1.49 -8.66 -7.26
N GLU A 75 2.27 -9.56 -7.86
CA GLU A 75 1.95 -10.99 -7.87
C GLU A 75 1.91 -11.59 -6.46
N ARG A 76 2.75 -11.08 -5.55
CA ARG A 76 2.72 -11.48 -4.14
C ARG A 76 1.45 -11.00 -3.45
N ILE A 77 1.16 -9.70 -3.49
CA ILE A 77 -0.01 -9.15 -2.78
C ILE A 77 -1.34 -9.63 -3.36
N ALA A 78 -1.36 -10.00 -4.65
CA ALA A 78 -2.53 -10.63 -5.28
C ALA A 78 -2.96 -11.94 -4.56
N LYS A 79 -2.02 -12.66 -3.95
CA LYS A 79 -2.25 -13.90 -3.20
C LYS A 79 -2.52 -13.68 -1.72
N ALA A 80 -2.40 -12.44 -1.24
CA ALA A 80 -2.59 -12.11 0.16
C ALA A 80 -4.07 -12.20 0.57
N PRO A 81 -4.36 -12.43 1.86
CA PRO A 81 -5.74 -12.43 2.36
C PRO A 81 -6.38 -11.04 2.23
N ALA A 82 -7.70 -11.00 2.22
CA ALA A 82 -8.52 -9.77 2.18
C ALA A 82 -8.05 -8.74 3.21
N THR A 83 -7.75 -9.16 4.45
CA THR A 83 -7.28 -8.30 5.53
C THR A 83 -5.97 -7.57 5.21
N ALA A 84 -4.99 -8.24 4.59
CA ALA A 84 -3.76 -7.60 4.13
C ALA A 84 -4.01 -6.67 2.93
N LYS A 85 -4.90 -7.05 2.01
CA LYS A 85 -5.30 -6.19 0.89
C LYS A 85 -5.98 -4.90 1.36
N THR A 86 -6.83 -4.98 2.40
CA THR A 86 -7.45 -3.82 3.05
C THR A 86 -6.40 -2.84 3.61
N ILE A 87 -5.38 -3.36 4.30
CA ILE A 87 -4.29 -2.51 4.81
C ILE A 87 -3.49 -1.89 3.65
N LYS A 88 -3.22 -2.67 2.58
CA LYS A 88 -2.52 -2.14 1.40
C LYS A 88 -3.32 -1.06 0.65
N LEU A 89 -4.66 -1.14 0.68
CA LEU A 89 -5.52 -0.08 0.15
C LEU A 89 -5.38 1.21 0.97
N ALA A 90 -5.35 1.12 2.30
CA ALA A 90 -5.12 2.28 3.18
C ALA A 90 -3.74 2.92 2.93
N ASP A 91 -2.68 2.11 2.85
CA ASP A 91 -1.33 2.53 2.46
C ASP A 91 -1.35 3.27 1.10
N LEU A 92 -1.98 2.66 0.09
CA LEU A 92 -2.11 3.24 -1.24
C LEU A 92 -2.81 4.61 -1.21
N ILE A 93 -3.89 4.75 -0.43
CA ILE A 93 -4.64 6.00 -0.31
C ILE A 93 -3.76 7.11 0.29
N ASP A 94 -3.09 6.84 1.40
CA ASP A 94 -2.27 7.85 2.08
C ASP A 94 -1.08 8.29 1.20
N ASN A 95 -0.37 7.32 0.63
CA ASN A 95 0.75 7.57 -0.27
C ASN A 95 0.32 8.36 -1.51
N SER A 96 -0.79 7.98 -2.14
CA SER A 96 -1.30 8.67 -3.33
C SER A 96 -1.76 10.09 -3.00
N SER A 97 -2.41 10.29 -1.86
CA SER A 97 -2.88 11.61 -1.40
C SER A 97 -1.70 12.56 -1.18
N THR A 98 -0.65 12.07 -0.51
CA THR A 98 0.57 12.84 -0.26
C THR A 98 1.29 13.20 -1.56
N ILE A 99 1.48 12.24 -2.47
CA ILE A 99 2.16 12.49 -3.76
C ILE A 99 1.38 13.48 -4.62
N LEU A 100 0.04 13.35 -4.71
CA LEU A 100 -0.78 14.27 -5.49
C LEU A 100 -0.76 15.71 -4.95
N ALA A 101 -0.62 15.87 -3.63
CA ALA A 101 -0.52 17.17 -2.99
C ALA A 101 0.85 17.83 -3.18
N TYR A 102 1.94 17.07 -3.05
CA TYR A 102 3.28 17.64 -2.89
C TYR A 102 4.28 17.32 -4.01
N ASP A 103 4.05 16.29 -4.84
CA ASP A 103 4.97 15.90 -5.91
C ASP A 103 4.24 15.50 -7.21
N ARG A 104 3.69 16.51 -7.88
CA ARG A 104 2.96 16.33 -9.15
C ARG A 104 3.83 15.83 -10.30
N GLY A 105 5.14 16.07 -10.24
CA GLY A 105 6.07 15.58 -11.26
C GLY A 105 6.20 14.06 -11.19
N PHE A 106 6.46 13.55 -9.98
CA PHE A 106 6.56 12.12 -9.74
C PHE A 106 5.22 11.40 -9.92
N ALA A 107 4.09 12.05 -9.65
CA ALA A 107 2.75 11.48 -9.80
C ALA A 107 2.51 10.86 -11.20
N ARG A 108 3.09 11.43 -12.27
CA ARG A 108 2.92 10.93 -13.65
C ARG A 108 3.52 9.52 -13.85
N ILE A 109 4.55 9.18 -13.09
CA ILE A 109 5.21 7.86 -13.12
C ILE A 109 4.55 6.92 -12.11
N TYR A 110 4.20 7.46 -10.94
CA TYR A 110 3.64 6.71 -9.83
C TYR A 110 2.21 6.19 -10.09
N LEU A 111 1.31 7.03 -10.62
CA LEU A 111 -0.12 6.68 -10.73
C LEU A 111 -0.41 5.49 -11.66
N PRO A 112 0.21 5.36 -12.86
CA PRO A 112 0.01 4.17 -13.69
C PRO A 112 0.45 2.87 -13.00
N GLU A 113 1.54 2.91 -12.22
CA GLU A 113 2.00 1.75 -11.45
C GLU A 113 0.98 1.37 -10.36
N LYS A 114 0.38 2.36 -9.70
CA LYS A 114 -0.62 2.13 -8.65
C LYS A 114 -1.99 1.70 -9.20
N ALA A 115 -2.36 2.12 -10.40
CA ALA A 115 -3.55 1.60 -11.07
C ALA A 115 -3.47 0.08 -11.27
N LEU A 116 -2.31 -0.43 -11.68
CA LEU A 116 -2.07 -1.88 -11.80
C LEU A 116 -2.11 -2.60 -10.43
N LEU A 117 -1.62 -1.95 -9.37
CA LEU A 117 -1.72 -2.50 -8.02
C LEU A 117 -3.18 -2.62 -7.57
N LEU A 118 -4.00 -1.60 -7.82
CA LEU A 118 -5.41 -1.58 -7.42
C LEU A 118 -6.22 -2.76 -8.02
N GLU A 119 -5.86 -3.23 -9.21
CA GLU A 119 -6.52 -4.37 -9.86
C GLU A 119 -6.46 -5.67 -9.06
N VAL A 120 -5.39 -5.86 -8.27
CA VAL A 120 -5.17 -7.09 -7.49
C VAL A 120 -5.60 -6.96 -6.02
N LEU A 121 -6.17 -5.82 -5.64
CA LEU A 121 -6.63 -5.52 -4.28
C LEU A 121 -8.16 -5.57 -4.12
N ARG A 122 -8.89 -6.11 -5.10
CA ARG A 122 -10.37 -6.11 -5.14
C ARG A 122 -11.04 -6.85 -3.99
N GLU A 123 -10.35 -7.83 -3.41
CA GLU A 123 -10.83 -8.60 -2.26
C GLU A 123 -10.57 -7.91 -0.92
N GLY A 124 -9.90 -6.75 -0.92
CA GLY A 124 -9.86 -5.88 0.25
C GLY A 124 -11.20 -5.21 0.50
N ASP A 125 -11.25 -4.33 1.50
CA ASP A 125 -12.47 -3.62 1.86
C ASP A 125 -13.02 -2.79 0.67
N PRO A 126 -14.31 -2.92 0.33
CA PRO A 126 -14.88 -2.25 -0.83
C PRO A 126 -14.93 -0.73 -0.70
N VAL A 127 -15.08 -0.17 0.50
CA VAL A 127 -15.11 1.29 0.71
C VAL A 127 -13.73 1.87 0.43
N LEU A 128 -12.68 1.26 0.98
CA LEU A 128 -11.31 1.71 0.69
C LEU A 128 -10.93 1.48 -0.76
N TRP A 129 -11.38 0.39 -1.39
CA TRP A 129 -11.10 0.12 -2.79
C TRP A 129 -11.69 1.21 -3.71
N HIS A 130 -12.95 1.60 -3.51
CA HIS A 130 -13.57 2.68 -4.29
C HIS A 130 -12.89 4.02 -4.04
N ARG A 131 -12.56 4.33 -2.78
CA ARG A 131 -11.82 5.56 -2.44
C ARG A 131 -10.45 5.62 -3.13
N ALA A 132 -9.71 4.51 -3.15
CA ALA A 132 -8.43 4.43 -3.86
C ALA A 132 -8.60 4.60 -5.38
N LYS A 133 -9.63 3.96 -5.95
CA LYS A 133 -9.98 4.10 -7.37
C LYS A 133 -10.23 5.55 -7.75
N ASP A 134 -11.13 6.23 -7.04
CA ASP A 134 -11.52 7.60 -7.34
C ASP A 134 -10.31 8.55 -7.24
N LEU A 135 -9.49 8.38 -6.20
CA LEU A 135 -8.26 9.15 -5.99
C LEU A 135 -7.26 8.99 -7.16
N LEU A 136 -7.03 7.76 -7.61
CA LEU A 136 -6.11 7.49 -8.72
C LEU A 136 -6.66 8.02 -10.05
N GLU A 137 -7.95 7.87 -10.31
CA GLU A 137 -8.60 8.38 -11.51
C GLU A 137 -8.56 9.92 -11.57
N ASP A 138 -8.86 10.60 -10.46
CA ASP A 138 -8.75 12.04 -10.36
C ASP A 138 -7.31 12.53 -10.57
N GLY A 139 -6.35 11.85 -9.96
CA GLY A 139 -4.92 12.12 -10.13
C GLY A 139 -4.49 12.01 -11.59
N LEU A 140 -4.90 10.93 -12.27
CA LEU A 140 -4.58 10.72 -13.68
C LEU A 140 -5.23 11.80 -14.55
N ARG A 141 -6.52 12.08 -14.38
CA ARG A 141 -7.23 13.15 -15.11
C ARG A 141 -6.54 14.50 -14.96
N ALA A 142 -6.19 14.90 -13.73
CA ALA A 142 -5.51 16.16 -13.46
C ALA A 142 -4.11 16.25 -14.13
N GLY A 143 -3.41 15.12 -14.27
CA GLY A 143 -2.12 15.03 -14.95
C GLY A 143 -2.19 15.18 -16.47
N PHE A 144 -3.31 14.83 -17.12
CA PHE A 144 -3.49 14.92 -18.58
C PHE A 144 -4.01 16.28 -19.06
N VAL A 145 -4.70 17.06 -18.21
CA VAL A 145 -5.36 18.32 -18.61
C VAL A 145 -4.38 19.50 -18.79
N ARG A 146 -3.11 19.39 -18.38
CA ARG A 146 -2.13 20.51 -18.43
C ARG A 146 -1.09 20.46 -19.55
N SER A 147 -1.25 19.63 -20.59
CA SER A 147 -0.33 19.64 -21.75
C SER A 147 -0.70 20.64 -22.86
N ALA A 148 -1.59 21.59 -22.58
CA ALA A 148 -1.95 22.67 -23.49
C ALA A 148 -1.85 24.02 -22.76
N ARG A 149 -0.62 24.55 -22.66
CA ARG A 149 -0.31 25.98 -22.49
C ARG A 149 1.14 26.23 -22.85
#